data_AF-A0A1E5A1I8-F1
#
_entry.id   AF-A0A1E5A1I8-F1
#
_cell.length_a   1.000
_cell.length_b   1.000
_cell.length_c   1.000
_cell.angle_alpha   90.00
_cell.angle_beta   90.00
_cell.angle_gamma   90.00
#
_symmetry.space_group_name_H-M   'P 1'
#
loop_
_entity.id
_entity.type
_entity.pdbx_description
1 polymer ?
#
loop_
_entity_poly.entity_id
_entity_poly.type
_entity_poly.pdbx_seq_one_letter_code
_entity_poly.pdbx_strand_id
1 'polypeptide(L)'
;MVVFKYPGKAGTTLVNDLKIFRSSEMLLIKAEALAATNDLTGAAALIQQLRVARNSDPALPVYANQTEAFGDIMDERRVELVFEGHRWLDLKRLGTRANRSMERDPRDCELTNQCALANSDHRYTLPIPRAETDINPEIKNQQNPGY
;
A
#
# COMPACT_ATOMS: atom_id res chain seq x y z
N MET A 1 15.18 1.66 13.94
CA MET A 1 14.49 0.36 13.83
C MET A 1 14.86 -0.27 12.49
N VAL A 2 15.27 -1.54 12.46
CA VAL A 2 15.58 -2.27 11.23
C VAL A 2 14.46 -3.27 10.96
N VAL A 3 13.92 -3.31 9.75
CA VAL A 3 12.85 -4.25 9.37
C VAL A 3 13.48 -5.55 8.88
N PHE A 4 13.36 -6.62 9.65
CA PHE A 4 14.04 -7.89 9.41
C PHE A 4 13.16 -8.94 8.69
N LYS A 5 12.45 -8.50 7.64
CA LYS A 5 11.45 -9.34 6.92
C LYS A 5 12.07 -10.36 5.96
N TYR A 6 13.29 -10.05 5.51
CA TYR A 6 14.06 -10.79 4.52
C TYR A 6 15.49 -11.04 5.06
N PRO A 7 15.68 -11.97 6.00
CA PRO A 7 16.97 -12.18 6.67
C PRO A 7 18.03 -12.94 5.85
N GLY A 8 17.65 -13.46 4.67
CA GLY A 8 18.47 -14.35 3.86
C GLY A 8 18.34 -15.82 4.31
N LYS A 9 18.78 -16.73 3.44
CA LYS A 9 18.80 -18.17 3.72
C LYS A 9 20.15 -18.60 4.29
N ALA A 10 20.12 -19.39 5.36
CA ALA A 10 21.32 -19.89 6.01
C ALA A 10 22.21 -20.67 5.02
N GLY A 11 23.50 -20.34 4.98
CA GLY A 11 24.48 -20.99 4.09
C GLY A 11 24.49 -20.45 2.65
N THR A 12 23.67 -19.46 2.30
CA THR A 12 23.65 -18.85 0.96
C THR A 12 23.59 -17.32 1.04
N THR A 13 24.66 -16.67 0.59
CA THR A 13 24.74 -15.20 0.52
C THR A 13 23.81 -14.67 -0.58
N LEU A 14 23.11 -13.56 -0.31
CA LEU A 14 22.25 -12.84 -1.28
C LEU A 14 21.03 -13.63 -1.81
N VAL A 15 20.62 -14.71 -1.15
CA VAL A 15 19.44 -15.50 -1.54
C VAL A 15 18.34 -15.35 -0.50
N ASN A 16 17.11 -15.11 -0.95
CA ASN A 16 15.94 -15.06 -0.08
C ASN A 16 14.65 -15.44 -0.84
N ASP A 17 13.69 -15.98 -0.10
CA ASP A 17 12.37 -16.31 -0.61
C ASP A 17 11.45 -15.08 -0.49
N LEU A 18 10.78 -14.76 -1.59
CA LEU A 18 9.84 -13.65 -1.66
C LEU A 18 8.43 -14.11 -1.27
N LYS A 19 7.80 -13.34 -0.40
CA LYS A 19 6.40 -13.50 -0.03
C LYS A 19 5.57 -12.76 -1.07
N ILE A 20 5.03 -13.47 -2.05
CA ILE A 20 4.19 -12.89 -3.10
C ILE A 20 2.74 -12.78 -2.61
N PHE A 21 2.25 -13.80 -1.92
CA PHE A 21 0.91 -13.83 -1.32
C PHE A 21 0.98 -14.47 0.06
N ARG A 22 0.10 -14.05 0.97
CA ARG A 22 -0.03 -14.63 2.31
C ARG A 22 -1.39 -14.37 2.92
N SER A 23 -1.75 -15.22 3.89
CA SER A 23 -3.08 -15.22 4.50
C SER A 23 -3.48 -13.90 5.15
N SER A 24 -2.55 -13.13 5.72
CA SER A 24 -2.91 -11.85 6.33
C SER A 24 -3.33 -10.80 5.30
N GLU A 25 -2.84 -10.89 4.06
CA GLU A 25 -3.36 -10.04 2.97
C GLU A 25 -4.83 -10.36 2.70
N MET A 26 -5.23 -11.63 2.76
CA MET A 26 -6.63 -12.03 2.56
C MET A 26 -7.55 -11.43 3.64
N LEU A 27 -7.10 -11.35 4.89
CA LEU A 27 -7.84 -10.66 5.95
C LEU A 27 -7.99 -9.16 5.64
N LEU A 28 -6.93 -8.52 5.16
CA LEU A 28 -6.94 -7.09 4.81
C LEU A 28 -7.83 -6.80 3.59
N ILE A 29 -7.83 -7.67 2.58
CA ILE A 29 -8.74 -7.59 1.42
C ILE A 29 -10.19 -7.73 1.88
N LYS A 30 -10.47 -8.69 2.76
CA LYS A 30 -11.81 -8.87 3.31
C LYS A 30 -12.25 -7.65 4.14
N ALA A 31 -11.37 -7.10 4.98
CA ALA A 31 -11.65 -5.90 5.76
C ALA A 31 -11.99 -4.70 4.85
N GLU A 32 -11.23 -4.53 3.76
CA GLU A 32 -11.50 -3.51 2.75
C GLU A 32 -12.86 -3.70 2.07
N ALA A 33 -13.22 -4.93 1.71
CA ALA A 33 -14.52 -5.24 1.12
C ALA A 33 -15.68 -4.95 2.08
N LEU A 34 -15.54 -5.32 3.37
CA LEU A 34 -16.55 -5.04 4.39
C LEU A 34 -16.72 -3.53 4.62
N ALA A 35 -15.62 -2.78 4.70
CA ALA A 35 -15.67 -1.32 4.79
C ALA A 35 -16.37 -0.70 3.57
N ALA A 36 -16.14 -1.24 2.36
CA ALA A 36 -16.80 -0.77 1.14
C ALA A 36 -18.32 -1.02 1.12
N THR A 37 -18.78 -2.09 1.78
CA THR A 37 -20.21 -2.39 1.98
C THR A 37 -20.78 -1.78 3.26
N ASN A 38 -20.05 -0.85 3.90
CA ASN A 38 -20.43 -0.17 5.14
C ASN A 38 -20.56 -1.07 6.38
N ASP A 39 -20.00 -2.28 6.36
CA ASP A 39 -19.86 -3.15 7.54
C ASP A 39 -18.58 -2.77 8.30
N LEU A 40 -18.66 -1.66 9.04
CA LEU A 40 -17.54 -1.08 9.77
C LEU A 40 -17.10 -1.95 10.95
N THR A 41 -18.06 -2.59 11.64
CA THR A 41 -17.77 -3.49 12.75
C THR A 41 -17.09 -4.77 12.28
N GLY A 42 -17.52 -5.33 11.15
CA GLY A 42 -16.86 -6.48 10.52
C GLY A 42 -15.44 -6.15 10.07
N ALA A 43 -15.21 -4.98 9.48
CA ALA A 43 -13.87 -4.51 9.15
C ALA A 43 -12.98 -4.35 10.40
N ALA A 44 -13.49 -3.72 11.46
CA ALA A 44 -12.77 -3.52 12.71
C ALA A 44 -12.35 -4.85 13.36
N ALA A 45 -13.22 -5.85 13.34
CA ALA A 45 -12.93 -7.17 13.89
C ALA A 45 -11.76 -7.86 13.16
N LEU A 46 -11.66 -7.72 11.83
CA LEU A 46 -10.54 -8.28 11.07
C LEU A 46 -9.22 -7.56 11.33
N ILE A 47 -9.26 -6.23 11.50
CA ILE A 47 -8.08 -5.46 11.90
C ILE A 47 -7.62 -5.85 13.30
N GLN A 48 -8.54 -5.97 14.25
CA GLN A 48 -8.22 -6.44 15.59
C GLN A 48 -7.62 -7.85 15.56
N GLN A 49 -8.23 -8.78 14.81
CA GLN A 49 -7.73 -10.15 14.66
C GLN A 49 -6.28 -10.18 14.17
N LEU A 50 -5.94 -9.36 13.17
CA LEU A 50 -4.59 -9.28 12.63
C LEU A 50 -3.59 -8.76 13.67
N ARG A 51 -3.96 -7.68 14.36
CA ARG A 51 -3.13 -7.07 15.41
C ARG A 51 -2.90 -8.02 16.58
N VAL A 52 -3.93 -8.72 17.06
CA VAL A 52 -3.82 -9.76 18.11
C VAL A 52 -2.83 -10.85 17.70
N ALA A 53 -2.84 -11.28 16.42
CA ALA A 53 -1.89 -12.26 15.89
C ALA A 53 -0.44 -11.74 15.79
N ARG A 54 -0.17 -10.48 16.13
CA ARG A 54 1.17 -9.86 16.20
C ARG A 54 1.60 -9.55 17.63
N ASN A 55 1.02 -10.26 18.60
CA ASN A 55 1.28 -10.10 20.04
C ASN A 55 1.02 -8.67 20.54
N SER A 56 -0.01 -8.03 19.98
CA SER A 56 -0.57 -6.81 20.55
C SER A 56 -1.88 -7.12 21.29
N ASP A 57 -2.30 -6.22 22.18
CA ASP A 57 -3.60 -6.29 22.88
C ASP A 57 -4.43 -5.03 22.55
N PRO A 58 -4.92 -4.91 21.30
CA PRO A 58 -5.63 -3.73 20.86
C PRO A 58 -7.10 -3.82 21.24
N ALA A 59 -7.65 -2.70 21.71
CA ALA A 59 -9.10 -2.53 21.74
C ALA A 59 -9.69 -2.70 20.33
N LEU A 60 -10.94 -3.14 20.25
CA LEU A 60 -11.67 -3.20 18.99
C LEU A 60 -11.78 -1.77 18.42
N PRO A 61 -11.32 -1.52 17.19
CA PRO A 61 -11.46 -0.21 16.58
C PRO A 61 -12.94 0.18 16.44
N VAL A 62 -13.23 1.48 16.56
CA VAL A 62 -14.55 2.03 16.29
C VAL A 62 -14.39 3.08 15.20
N TYR A 63 -15.09 2.89 14.09
CA TYR A 63 -15.05 3.79 12.94
C TYR A 63 -16.36 4.56 12.85
N ALA A 64 -16.30 5.89 12.81
CA ALA A 64 -17.49 6.73 12.66
C ALA A 64 -18.03 6.73 11.21
N ASN A 65 -17.16 6.40 10.24
CA ASN A 65 -17.49 6.41 8.81
C ASN A 65 -16.52 5.51 8.02
N GLN A 66 -16.79 5.33 6.72
CA GLN A 66 -15.94 4.52 5.85
C GLN A 66 -14.52 5.08 5.69
N THR A 67 -14.34 6.40 5.68
CA THR A 67 -13.01 7.01 5.53
C THR A 67 -12.08 6.62 6.68
N GLU A 68 -12.59 6.61 7.90
CA GLU A 68 -11.84 6.13 9.08
C GLU A 68 -11.50 4.65 8.98
N ALA A 69 -12.45 3.81 8.56
CA ALA A 69 -12.20 2.38 8.35
C ALA A 69 -11.12 2.14 7.28
N PHE A 70 -11.22 2.79 6.12
CA PHE A 70 -10.20 2.70 5.07
C PHE A 70 -8.85 3.25 5.52
N GLY A 71 -8.84 4.32 6.33
CA GLY A 71 -7.64 4.86 6.97
C GLY A 71 -6.93 3.81 7.82
N ASP A 72 -7.65 3.22 8.78
CA ASP A 72 -7.10 2.21 9.69
C ASP A 72 -6.64 0.94 8.94
N ILE A 73 -7.43 0.48 7.96
CA ILE A 73 -7.04 -0.64 7.08
C ILE A 73 -5.74 -0.31 6.33
N MET A 74 -5.61 0.90 5.77
CA MET A 74 -4.43 1.28 4.99
C MET A 74 -3.18 1.47 5.86
N ASP A 75 -3.35 1.90 7.10
CA ASP A 75 -2.28 1.99 8.09
C ASP A 75 -1.84 0.58 8.52
N GLU A 76 -2.78 -0.34 8.75
CA GLU A 76 -2.47 -1.73 9.06
C GLU A 76 -1.78 -2.44 7.88
N ARG A 77 -2.26 -2.20 6.64
CA ARG A 77 -1.59 -2.69 5.42
C ARG A 77 -0.16 -2.19 5.31
N ARG A 78 0.12 -0.93 5.68
CA ARG A 78 1.47 -0.35 5.62
C ARG A 78 2.45 -1.10 6.50
N VAL A 79 2.06 -1.44 7.73
CA VAL A 79 2.96 -2.12 8.69
C VAL A 79 3.04 -3.61 8.40
N GLU A 80 1.91 -4.25 8.16
CA GLU A 80 1.84 -5.69 7.94
C GLU A 80 2.57 -6.04 6.63
N LEU A 81 2.31 -5.31 5.54
CA LEU A 81 2.83 -5.57 4.19
C LEU A 81 4.09 -4.75 3.83
N VAL A 82 4.79 -4.20 4.81
CA VAL A 82 6.03 -3.43 4.57
C VAL A 82 7.03 -4.25 3.75
N PHE A 83 7.64 -3.65 2.73
CA PHE A 83 8.58 -4.28 1.81
C PHE A 83 8.05 -5.46 0.98
N GLU A 84 6.72 -5.60 0.83
CA GLU A 84 6.09 -6.61 -0.04
C GLU A 84 5.47 -6.02 -1.33
N GLY A 85 5.73 -4.74 -1.64
CA GLY A 85 5.31 -4.13 -2.92
C GLY A 85 3.91 -3.50 -2.95
N HIS A 86 3.20 -3.44 -1.82
CA HIS A 86 1.80 -2.97 -1.81
C HIS A 86 1.62 -1.45 -1.69
N ARG A 87 2.49 -0.75 -0.94
CA ARG A 87 2.22 0.64 -0.50
C ARG A 87 1.97 1.62 -1.66
N TRP A 88 2.70 1.50 -2.76
CA TRP A 88 2.52 2.35 -3.94
C TRP A 88 1.13 2.17 -4.58
N LEU A 89 0.72 0.92 -4.79
CA LEU A 89 -0.58 0.58 -5.37
C LEU A 89 -1.73 0.92 -4.41
N ASP A 90 -1.54 0.70 -3.11
CA ASP A 90 -2.52 1.06 -2.08
C ASP A 90 -2.76 2.57 -2.03
N LEU A 91 -1.70 3.39 -2.10
CA LEU A 91 -1.84 4.84 -2.18
C LEU A 91 -2.62 5.28 -3.43
N LYS A 92 -2.27 4.72 -4.59
CA LYS A 92 -2.96 5.00 -5.85
C LYS A 92 -4.45 4.68 -5.79
N ARG A 93 -4.83 3.53 -5.24
CA ARG A 93 -6.21 3.00 -5.34
C ARG A 93 -7.10 3.37 -4.16
N LEU A 94 -6.53 3.56 -2.96
CA LEU A 94 -7.27 3.82 -1.72
C LEU A 94 -6.94 5.16 -1.06
N GLY A 95 -5.79 5.79 -1.37
CA GLY A 95 -5.29 6.93 -0.60
C GLY A 95 -6.33 8.04 -0.39
N THR A 96 -7.06 8.41 -1.44
CA THR A 96 -8.13 9.42 -1.35
C THR A 96 -9.29 8.97 -0.46
N ARG A 97 -9.73 7.70 -0.59
CA ARG A 97 -10.83 7.13 0.21
C ARG A 97 -10.45 6.97 1.68
N ALA A 98 -9.18 6.72 1.95
CA ALA A 98 -8.62 6.50 3.29
C ALA A 98 -8.17 7.80 3.97
N ASN A 99 -8.20 8.93 3.27
CA ASN A 99 -7.51 10.16 3.68
C ASN A 99 -6.06 9.88 4.13
N ARG A 100 -5.32 9.15 3.31
CA ARG A 100 -3.90 8.82 3.49
C ARG A 100 -3.13 9.20 2.25
N SER A 101 -2.02 9.89 2.41
CA SER A 101 -1.16 10.29 1.31
C SER A 101 0.24 9.71 1.46
N MET A 102 1.10 10.00 0.49
CA MET A 102 2.51 9.68 0.61
C MET A 102 3.13 10.55 1.70
N GLU A 103 3.75 9.89 2.68
CA GLU A 103 4.52 10.51 3.74
C GLU A 103 5.98 10.10 3.58
N ARG A 104 6.88 11.08 3.62
CA ARG A 104 8.33 10.85 3.58
C ARG A 104 8.97 11.54 4.77
N ASP A 105 10.02 10.93 5.31
CA ASP A 105 10.88 11.61 6.27
C ASP A 105 11.53 12.81 5.54
N PRO A 106 11.62 14.00 6.15
CA PRO A 106 12.26 15.16 5.52
C PRO A 106 13.67 14.88 5.00
N ARG A 107 14.42 13.98 5.67
CA ARG A 107 15.77 13.56 5.24
C ARG A 107 15.74 12.81 3.91
N ASP A 108 14.66 12.10 3.60
CA ASP A 108 14.54 11.33 2.35
C ASP A 108 14.30 12.23 1.12
N CYS A 109 13.85 13.48 1.34
CA CYS A 109 13.52 14.41 0.26
C CYS A 109 14.43 15.65 0.20
N GLU A 110 15.42 15.78 1.09
CA GLU A 110 16.31 16.95 1.19
C GLU A 110 16.93 17.36 -0.14
N LEU A 111 17.39 16.39 -0.95
CA LEU A 111 18.03 16.65 -2.24
C LEU A 111 17.08 17.12 -3.35
N THR A 112 15.80 16.79 -3.25
CA THR A 112 14.82 17.00 -4.35
C THR A 112 13.75 18.01 -4.00
N ASN A 113 13.56 18.29 -2.71
CA ASN A 113 12.42 19.03 -2.17
C ASN A 113 11.04 18.42 -2.56
N GLN A 114 11.01 17.14 -2.94
CA GLN A 114 9.80 16.39 -3.32
C GLN A 114 9.40 15.45 -2.18
N CYS A 115 8.80 16.03 -1.13
CA CYS A 115 8.44 15.30 0.08
C CYS A 115 7.02 14.71 0.03
N ALA A 116 6.18 15.15 -0.92
CA ALA A 116 4.80 14.72 -1.05
C ALA A 116 4.44 14.44 -2.51
N LEU A 117 3.41 13.62 -2.69
CA LEU A 117 2.79 13.30 -3.96
C LEU A 117 1.29 13.25 -3.70
N ALA A 118 0.51 14.06 -4.40
CA ALA A 118 -0.93 14.08 -4.24
C ALA A 118 -1.52 12.75 -4.75
N ASN A 119 -2.52 12.19 -4.08
CA ASN A 119 -3.10 10.90 -4.48
C ASN A 119 -3.69 10.88 -5.90
N SER A 120 -4.06 12.05 -6.44
CA SER A 120 -4.53 12.23 -7.82
C SER A 120 -3.43 12.49 -8.85
N ASP A 121 -2.16 12.47 -8.43
CA ASP A 121 -1.03 12.77 -9.30
C ASP A 121 -0.85 11.68 -10.37
N HIS A 122 -0.67 12.10 -11.62
CA HIS A 122 -0.49 11.20 -12.77
C HIS A 122 0.72 10.27 -12.61
N ARG A 123 1.72 10.67 -11.82
CA ARG A 123 2.95 9.90 -11.58
C ARG A 123 2.74 8.58 -10.85
N TYR A 124 1.55 8.30 -10.32
CA TYR A 124 1.16 6.96 -9.87
C TYR A 124 0.99 5.94 -11.01
N THR A 125 1.02 6.38 -12.27
CA THR A 125 1.05 5.53 -13.47
C THR A 125 2.34 5.80 -14.21
N LEU A 126 3.16 4.78 -14.45
CA LEU A 126 4.39 4.94 -15.22
C LEU A 126 4.07 5.33 -16.67
N PRO A 127 4.89 6.16 -17.35
CA PRO A 127 4.69 6.44 -18.76
C PRO A 127 4.85 5.16 -19.58
N ILE A 128 4.13 5.08 -20.71
CA ILE A 128 4.40 4.08 -21.73
C ILE A 128 5.85 4.28 -22.19
N PRO A 129 6.69 3.22 -22.24
CA PRO A 129 8.09 3.37 -22.61
C PRO A 129 8.23 3.99 -24.00
N ARG A 130 9.19 4.92 -24.13
CA ARG A 130 9.42 5.65 -25.39
C ARG A 130 9.72 4.72 -26.57
N ALA A 131 10.46 3.63 -26.33
CA ALA A 131 10.75 2.64 -27.36
C ALA A 131 9.47 2.02 -27.95
N GLU A 132 8.43 1.82 -27.12
CA GLU A 132 7.16 1.29 -27.58
C GLU A 132 6.41 2.31 -28.44
N THR A 133 6.35 3.58 -28.00
CA THR A 133 5.68 4.64 -28.76
C THR A 133 6.40 5.02 -30.06
N ASP A 134 7.72 4.84 -30.11
CA ASP A 134 8.52 5.12 -31.30
C ASP A 134 8.35 4.04 -32.37
N ILE A 135 8.16 2.77 -31.96
CA ILE A 135 8.06 1.62 -32.87
C ILE A 135 6.62 1.34 -33.31
N ASN A 136 5.64 1.58 -32.44
CA ASN A 136 4.23 1.28 -32.71
C ASN A 136 3.40 2.56 -32.88
N PRO A 137 3.06 2.94 -34.13
CA PRO A 137 2.30 4.16 -34.43
C PRO A 137 0.92 4.22 -33.77
N GLU A 138 0.28 3.06 -33.53
CA GLU A 138 -1.06 2.99 -32.96
C GLU A 138 -1.07 3.47 -31.50
N ILE A 139 -0.02 3.15 -30.73
CA ILE A 139 0.09 3.54 -29.31
C ILE A 139 0.78 4.89 -29.10
N LYS A 140 1.41 5.45 -30.15
CA LYS A 140 2.17 6.69 -30.07
C LYS A 140 1.37 7.86 -29.49
N ASN A 141 0.09 7.93 -29.82
CA ASN A 141 -0.82 8.98 -29.35
C ASN A 141 -1.64 8.57 -28.11
N GLN A 142 -1.34 7.42 -27.50
CA GLN A 142 -2.09 6.83 -26.39
C GLN A 142 -1.32 6.92 -25.05
N GLN A 143 -0.45 7.92 -24.89
CA GLN A 143 0.32 8.10 -23.67
C GLN A 143 -0.59 8.29 -22.45
N ASN A 144 -0.13 7.82 -21.28
CA ASN A 144 -0.82 8.03 -20.02
C ASN A 144 -1.00 9.54 -19.76
N PRO A 145 -2.20 9.98 -19.30
CA PRO A 145 -2.46 11.40 -19.09
C PRO A 145 -1.39 12.08 -18.22
N GLY A 146 -0.87 13.22 -18.67
CA GLY A 146 0.17 13.98 -17.97
C GLY A 146 1.61 13.68 -18.40
N TYR A 147 1.84 12.66 -19.23
CA TYR A 147 3.15 12.33 -19.83
C TYR A 147 3.22 12.65 -21.32
#